data_AF-A0A963DMU7-F1
#
_entry.id   AF-A0A963DMU7-F1
#
_cell.length_a   1.000
_cell.length_b   1.000
_cell.length_c   1.000
_cell.angle_alpha   90.00
_cell.angle_beta   90.00
_cell.angle_gamma   90.00
#
_symmetry.space_group_name_H-M   'P 1'
#
loop_
_entity.id
_entity.type
_entity.pdbx_description
1 polymer ?
#
loop_
_entity_poly.entity_id
_entity_poly.type
_entity_poly.pdbx_seq_one_letter_code
_entity_poly.pdbx_strand_id
1 'polypeptide(L)'
;MAIERAHGAEQPYWPMGPFKLRLPLIHYRWEYPEMIQGLIMFVVGLAMIPLLQKYLAMPYEAALAFCVIAGIGYMLPALLGVPLVPGWITPAIPVVILYLQGFEPGPEAIKALFALQLEVCIIFLFLGITGLGNRLVTLIPNSLKSGIIIGAGIAAMMGELKAGGRIDSTPISLIIGSIVSAYVLFSLSFKSIVEKNSLAKKISNFGMVPGMILAMLVGWVVGEYPWPDVQWGITQPDFGLMWDYLVFSTGMPDMNTFLLAIPTALIAYVIAFGDIVVGFTLVKRVDHLREDEKIEEGVSRVHLVTGIRNAMHAFLAPWPGLAGPLWTAAHATVAERYALGRKAMDSIYSGGGTFWITGFVALFALPLVSVFKPVLPIALSLTLVLTAYICIMVGMEELKNSTERGVAGIVAVTLAMPDPKSTVYAVVIGMVLYLLIERPHRIGTRDDADVSIIADSTAEMEAADTHGRHER
;
A
#
# COMPACT_ATOMS: atom_id res chain seq x y z
N MET A 1 -4.80 -7.02 -34.31
CA MET A 1 -4.06 -5.82 -33.84
C MET A 1 -4.99 -5.07 -32.89
N ALA A 2 -4.45 -4.46 -31.83
CA ALA A 2 -5.24 -3.62 -30.94
C ALA A 2 -5.77 -2.39 -31.70
N ILE A 3 -6.91 -1.85 -31.26
CA ILE A 3 -7.52 -0.64 -31.81
C ILE A 3 -6.51 0.51 -31.66
N GLU A 4 -6.24 1.20 -32.76
CA GLU A 4 -5.31 2.34 -32.73
C GLU A 4 -5.96 3.55 -32.08
N ARG A 5 -5.30 4.08 -31.04
CA ARG A 5 -5.65 5.35 -30.41
C ARG A 5 -5.33 6.51 -31.35
N ALA A 6 -6.31 7.40 -31.57
CA ALA A 6 -6.07 8.69 -32.22
C ALA A 6 -5.18 9.58 -31.33
N HIS A 7 -4.26 10.33 -31.93
CA HIS A 7 -3.30 11.13 -31.16
C HIS A 7 -3.99 12.11 -30.21
N GLY A 8 -3.60 12.10 -28.93
CA GLY A 8 -4.17 12.96 -27.88
C GLY A 8 -5.58 12.55 -27.41
N ALA A 9 -6.13 11.46 -27.95
CA ALA A 9 -7.37 10.86 -27.44
C ALA A 9 -7.09 10.01 -26.20
N GLU A 10 -8.15 9.62 -25.51
CA GLU A 10 -8.04 8.59 -24.46
C GLU A 10 -7.81 7.20 -25.07
N GLN A 11 -7.20 6.29 -24.31
CA GLN A 11 -7.07 4.89 -24.74
C GLN A 11 -8.46 4.28 -25.01
N PRO A 12 -8.68 3.61 -26.17
CA PRO A 12 -9.95 3.01 -26.56
C PRO A 12 -10.58 2.17 -25.44
N TYR A 13 -11.90 2.18 -25.36
CA TYR A 13 -12.67 1.42 -24.37
C TYR A 13 -14.10 1.19 -24.85
N TRP A 14 -14.78 0.21 -24.25
CA TRP A 14 -16.24 0.13 -24.31
C TRP A 14 -16.85 0.80 -23.07
N PRO A 15 -17.80 1.75 -23.24
CA PRO A 15 -18.43 2.43 -22.11
C PRO A 15 -19.31 1.45 -21.32
N MET A 16 -19.19 1.47 -19.98
CA MET A 16 -19.99 0.66 -19.08
C MET A 16 -20.36 1.49 -17.83
N GLY A 17 -21.30 2.42 -18.00
CA GLY A 17 -21.70 3.35 -16.93
C GLY A 17 -20.50 4.22 -16.48
N PRO A 18 -20.12 4.21 -15.18
CA PRO A 18 -18.96 4.96 -14.70
C PRO A 18 -17.61 4.30 -15.08
N PHE A 19 -17.65 3.08 -15.62
CA PHE A 19 -16.47 2.29 -15.98
C PHE A 19 -16.16 2.36 -17.49
N LYS A 20 -14.90 2.10 -17.81
CA LYS A 20 -14.39 2.05 -19.17
C LYS A 20 -13.73 0.69 -19.39
N LEU A 21 -14.44 -0.23 -20.03
CA LEU A 21 -13.97 -1.59 -20.20
C LEU A 21 -12.81 -1.63 -21.20
N ARG A 22 -11.64 -2.10 -20.76
CA ARG A 22 -10.42 -2.23 -21.56
C ARG A 22 -9.86 -3.64 -21.47
N LEU A 23 -9.83 -4.30 -22.62
CA LEU A 23 -9.31 -5.66 -22.77
C LEU A 23 -7.93 -5.65 -23.43
N PRO A 24 -6.99 -6.50 -22.98
CA PRO A 24 -5.70 -6.68 -23.63
C PRO A 24 -5.89 -7.14 -25.07
N LEU A 25 -4.95 -6.81 -25.95
CA LEU A 25 -4.92 -7.16 -27.38
C LEU A 25 -6.04 -6.55 -28.25
N ILE A 26 -7.13 -6.09 -27.64
CA ILE A 26 -8.24 -5.39 -28.30
C ILE A 26 -8.07 -3.88 -28.09
N HIS A 27 -8.03 -3.43 -26.83
CA HIS A 27 -8.02 -2.02 -26.49
C HIS A 27 -6.63 -1.47 -26.26
N TYR A 28 -5.66 -2.32 -25.94
CA TYR A 28 -4.27 -1.93 -25.71
C TYR A 28 -3.30 -3.05 -26.06
N ARG A 29 -2.06 -2.68 -26.37
CA ARG A 29 -0.98 -3.60 -26.75
C ARG A 29 -0.47 -4.40 -25.55
N TRP A 30 -0.03 -5.63 -25.78
CA TRP A 30 0.69 -6.39 -24.75
C TRP A 30 2.11 -5.84 -24.53
N GLU A 31 2.49 -5.57 -23.28
CA GLU A 31 3.80 -4.99 -22.95
C GLU A 31 4.78 -6.05 -22.40
N TYR A 32 5.76 -6.45 -23.21
CA TYR A 32 6.71 -7.50 -22.83
C TYR A 32 7.52 -7.21 -21.55
N PRO A 33 8.01 -5.97 -21.29
CA PRO A 33 8.71 -5.68 -20.04
C PRO A 33 7.83 -5.84 -18.80
N GLU A 34 6.58 -5.35 -18.82
CA GLU A 34 5.65 -5.55 -17.70
C GLU A 34 5.23 -7.02 -17.55
N MET A 35 5.24 -7.80 -18.63
CA MET A 35 5.05 -9.25 -18.55
C MET A 35 6.19 -9.89 -17.74
N ILE A 36 7.46 -9.60 -18.06
CA ILE A 36 8.60 -10.12 -17.30
C ILE A 36 8.53 -9.64 -15.84
N GLN A 37 8.21 -8.37 -15.62
CA GLN A 37 8.08 -7.82 -14.27
C GLN A 37 6.96 -8.52 -13.49
N GLY A 38 5.80 -8.77 -14.11
CA GLY A 38 4.68 -9.50 -13.51
C GLY A 38 5.03 -10.94 -13.15
N LEU A 39 5.79 -11.66 -14.00
CA LEU A 39 6.26 -13.02 -13.72
C LEU A 39 7.17 -13.11 -12.49
N ILE A 40 7.88 -12.03 -12.15
CA ILE A 40 8.76 -11.99 -10.98
C ILE A 40 7.99 -11.45 -9.77
N MET A 41 7.18 -10.40 -9.96
CA MET A 41 6.52 -9.67 -8.89
C MET A 41 5.22 -10.29 -8.39
N PHE A 42 4.70 -11.33 -9.05
CA PHE A 42 3.53 -12.06 -8.53
C PHE A 42 3.75 -12.65 -7.13
N VAL A 43 5.01 -12.91 -6.74
CA VAL A 43 5.37 -13.36 -5.39
C VAL A 43 4.90 -12.39 -4.30
N VAL A 44 4.85 -11.09 -4.60
CA VAL A 44 4.31 -10.10 -3.67
C VAL A 44 2.84 -10.39 -3.40
N GLY A 45 2.05 -10.77 -4.42
CA GLY A 45 0.66 -11.21 -4.24
C GLY A 45 0.50 -12.46 -3.36
N LEU A 46 1.50 -13.36 -3.36
CA LEU A 46 1.55 -14.54 -2.50
C LEU A 46 2.01 -14.21 -1.07
N ALA A 47 2.69 -13.08 -0.86
CA ALA A 47 3.27 -12.72 0.44
C ALA A 47 2.22 -12.40 1.52
N MET A 48 0.93 -12.40 1.18
CA MET A 48 -0.17 -12.35 2.15
C MET A 48 -0.45 -13.72 2.81
N ILE A 49 -0.07 -14.83 2.17
CA ILE A 49 -0.31 -16.19 2.68
C ILE A 49 0.18 -16.34 4.14
N PRO A 50 1.41 -15.93 4.52
CA PRO A 50 1.84 -16.03 5.91
C PRO A 50 0.93 -15.32 6.92
N LEU A 51 0.29 -14.21 6.53
CA LEU A 51 -0.66 -13.50 7.39
C LEU A 51 -2.00 -14.24 7.49
N LEU A 52 -2.49 -14.80 6.38
CA LEU A 52 -3.70 -15.64 6.36
C LEU A 52 -3.50 -16.88 7.25
N GLN A 53 -2.36 -17.56 7.13
CA GLN A 53 -2.06 -18.74 7.95
C GLN A 53 -1.95 -18.38 9.44
N LYS A 54 -1.27 -17.28 9.76
CA LYS A 54 -1.03 -16.88 11.15
C LYS A 54 -2.28 -16.37 11.86
N TYR A 55 -3.06 -15.52 11.20
CA TYR A 55 -4.17 -14.80 11.85
C TYR A 55 -5.55 -15.40 11.58
N LEU A 56 -5.72 -16.14 10.47
CA LEU A 56 -6.98 -16.82 10.17
C LEU A 56 -6.89 -18.35 10.34
N ALA A 57 -5.73 -18.87 10.77
CA ALA A 57 -5.45 -20.31 10.88
C ALA A 57 -5.67 -21.08 9.56
N MET A 58 -5.50 -20.41 8.41
CA MET A 58 -5.73 -21.02 7.10
C MET A 58 -4.62 -21.98 6.68
N PRO A 59 -4.96 -23.14 6.11
CA PRO A 59 -4.02 -23.96 5.35
C PRO A 59 -3.49 -23.23 4.10
N TYR A 60 -2.31 -23.63 3.64
CA TYR A 60 -1.64 -22.98 2.50
C TYR A 60 -2.50 -23.03 1.23
N GLU A 61 -3.13 -24.17 0.97
CA GLU A 61 -3.91 -24.45 -0.24
C GLU A 61 -5.18 -23.60 -0.32
N ALA A 62 -5.83 -23.34 0.82
CA ALA A 62 -6.95 -22.41 0.93
C ALA A 62 -6.51 -20.95 0.81
N ALA A 63 -5.39 -20.58 1.44
CA ALA A 63 -4.82 -19.24 1.32
C ALA A 63 -4.40 -18.92 -0.12
N LEU A 64 -3.90 -19.93 -0.84
CA LEU A 64 -3.59 -19.84 -2.26
C LEU A 64 -4.84 -19.62 -3.12
N ALA A 65 -5.98 -20.21 -2.74
CA ALA A 65 -7.26 -19.95 -3.40
C ALA A 65 -7.71 -18.50 -3.18
N PHE A 66 -7.53 -17.93 -1.98
CA PHE A 66 -7.72 -16.49 -1.75
C PHE A 66 -6.82 -15.64 -2.66
N CYS A 67 -5.54 -16.02 -2.87
CA CYS A 67 -4.65 -15.32 -3.80
C CYS A 67 -5.20 -15.30 -5.24
N VAL A 68 -5.90 -16.35 -5.69
CA VAL A 68 -6.55 -16.35 -7.01
C VAL A 68 -7.66 -15.30 -7.07
N ILE A 69 -8.53 -15.25 -6.05
CA ILE A 69 -9.60 -14.25 -5.97
C ILE A 69 -9.03 -12.82 -5.93
N ALA A 70 -8.02 -12.60 -5.10
CA ALA A 70 -7.31 -11.32 -5.04
C ALA A 70 -6.65 -10.96 -6.38
N GLY A 71 -6.10 -11.96 -7.08
CA GLY A 71 -5.54 -11.87 -8.43
C GLY A 71 -6.53 -11.31 -9.45
N ILE A 72 -7.78 -11.79 -9.43
CA ILE A 72 -8.86 -11.24 -10.25
C ILE A 72 -9.10 -9.77 -9.89
N GLY A 73 -9.12 -9.46 -8.59
CA GLY A 73 -9.26 -8.11 -8.08
C GLY A 73 -8.18 -7.15 -8.58
N TYR A 74 -6.92 -7.57 -8.71
CA TYR A 74 -5.82 -6.73 -9.20
C TYR A 74 -5.93 -6.38 -10.69
N MET A 75 -6.65 -7.18 -11.50
CA MET A 75 -6.89 -6.88 -12.91
C MET A 75 -7.99 -5.84 -13.13
N LEU A 76 -8.91 -5.67 -12.16
CA LEU A 76 -10.08 -4.81 -12.30
C LEU A 76 -9.76 -3.33 -12.60
N PRO A 77 -8.75 -2.69 -12.01
CA PRO A 77 -8.48 -1.27 -12.28
C PRO A 77 -8.13 -0.99 -13.73
N ALA A 78 -7.18 -1.71 -14.32
CA ALA A 78 -6.87 -1.55 -15.74
C ALA A 78 -8.09 -1.91 -16.61
N LEU A 79 -8.79 -2.99 -16.26
CA LEU A 79 -9.98 -3.46 -16.97
C LEU A 79 -11.12 -2.44 -16.95
N LEU A 80 -11.37 -1.76 -15.83
CA LEU A 80 -12.50 -0.84 -15.65
C LEU A 80 -12.12 0.63 -15.86
N GLY A 81 -10.87 0.90 -16.22
CA GLY A 81 -10.41 2.20 -16.69
C GLY A 81 -9.84 3.13 -15.63
N VAL A 82 -9.26 2.57 -14.57
CA VAL A 82 -8.45 3.26 -13.56
C VAL A 82 -6.97 3.23 -13.98
N PRO A 83 -6.29 4.39 -14.12
CA PRO A 83 -4.90 4.45 -14.60
C PRO A 83 -3.86 4.17 -13.52
N LEU A 84 -4.23 3.48 -12.45
CA LEU A 84 -3.36 3.15 -11.33
C LEU A 84 -3.11 1.64 -11.29
N VAL A 85 -1.89 1.24 -10.97
CA VAL A 85 -1.57 -0.16 -10.70
C VAL A 85 -2.03 -0.44 -9.26
N PRO A 86 -3.03 -1.30 -9.02
CA PRO A 86 -3.52 -1.52 -7.67
C PRO A 86 -2.59 -2.37 -6.83
N GLY A 87 -2.82 -2.35 -5.51
CA GLY A 87 -2.18 -3.23 -4.55
C GLY A 87 -3.05 -3.45 -3.31
N TRP A 88 -2.38 -3.53 -2.17
CA TRP A 88 -2.97 -3.52 -0.84
C TRP A 88 -3.06 -2.10 -0.31
N ILE A 89 -3.76 -1.92 0.80
CA ILE A 89 -3.53 -0.74 1.65
C ILE A 89 -2.34 -1.10 2.54
N THR A 90 -1.15 -1.20 1.95
CA THR A 90 0.04 -1.76 2.61
C THR A 90 0.34 -1.09 3.95
N PRO A 91 0.26 0.25 4.09
CA PRO A 91 0.49 0.89 5.37
C PRO A 91 -0.58 0.54 6.42
N ALA A 92 -1.77 0.10 6.03
CA ALA A 92 -2.80 -0.31 6.98
C ALA A 92 -2.58 -1.71 7.55
N ILE A 93 -1.77 -2.57 6.91
CA ILE A 93 -1.52 -3.96 7.35
C ILE A 93 -1.22 -4.08 8.86
N PRO A 94 -0.33 -3.26 9.46
CA PRO A 94 -0.04 -3.34 10.90
C PRO A 94 -1.27 -3.06 11.77
N VAL A 95 -2.08 -2.08 11.38
CA VAL A 95 -3.32 -1.71 12.10
C VAL A 95 -4.37 -2.81 11.96
N VAL A 96 -4.49 -3.40 10.76
CA VAL A 96 -5.36 -4.57 10.55
C VAL A 96 -4.90 -5.76 11.38
N ILE A 97 -3.60 -6.04 11.42
CA ILE A 97 -3.03 -7.12 12.23
C ILE A 97 -3.30 -6.86 13.72
N LEU A 98 -3.08 -5.63 14.19
CA LEU A 98 -3.34 -5.26 15.58
C LEU A 98 -4.81 -5.45 15.95
N TYR A 99 -5.73 -5.10 15.05
CA TYR A 99 -7.15 -5.37 15.20
C TYR A 99 -7.44 -6.89 15.26
N LEU A 100 -6.87 -7.69 14.34
CA LEU A 100 -7.07 -9.14 14.31
C LEU A 100 -6.49 -9.85 15.53
N GLN A 101 -5.46 -9.30 16.18
CA GLN A 101 -4.91 -9.84 17.43
C GLN A 101 -5.88 -9.77 18.61
N GLY A 102 -6.98 -9.01 18.49
CA GLY A 102 -8.06 -9.02 19.46
C GLY A 102 -9.01 -10.23 19.37
N PHE A 103 -8.81 -11.14 18.42
CA PHE A 103 -9.69 -12.28 18.13
C PHE A 103 -8.89 -13.58 18.04
N GLU A 104 -9.52 -14.71 18.37
CA GLU A 104 -8.87 -16.00 18.20
C GLU A 104 -8.69 -16.36 16.70
N PRO A 105 -7.52 -16.85 16.28
CA PRO A 105 -7.31 -17.31 14.91
C PRO A 105 -8.32 -18.40 14.52
N GLY A 106 -8.94 -18.24 13.34
CA GLY A 106 -10.01 -19.09 12.87
C GLY A 106 -11.34 -18.32 12.77
N PRO A 107 -12.49 -18.92 13.14
CA PRO A 107 -13.81 -18.32 12.89
C PRO A 107 -14.00 -16.90 13.41
N GLU A 108 -13.46 -16.55 14.58
CA GLU A 108 -13.58 -15.20 15.13
C GLU A 108 -12.81 -14.17 14.32
N ALA A 109 -11.52 -14.43 14.05
CA ALA A 109 -10.70 -13.55 13.23
C ALA A 109 -11.23 -13.41 11.79
N ILE A 110 -11.84 -14.47 11.23
CA ILE A 110 -12.49 -14.44 9.90
C ILE A 110 -13.68 -13.47 9.91
N LYS A 111 -14.55 -13.56 10.93
CA LYS A 111 -15.68 -12.63 11.10
C LYS A 111 -15.21 -11.20 11.31
N ALA A 112 -14.18 -11.01 12.14
CA ALA A 112 -13.57 -9.71 12.39
C ALA A 112 -13.04 -9.09 11.09
N LEU A 113 -12.30 -9.86 10.29
CA LEU A 113 -11.76 -9.42 9.02
C LEU A 113 -12.87 -9.15 8.01
N PHE A 114 -13.91 -9.99 7.95
CA PHE A 114 -15.09 -9.75 7.12
C PHE A 114 -15.75 -8.40 7.45
N ALA A 115 -16.01 -8.13 8.73
CA ALA A 115 -16.63 -6.89 9.18
C ALA A 115 -15.82 -5.66 8.73
N LEU A 116 -14.52 -5.67 9.02
CA LEU A 116 -13.59 -4.62 8.61
C LEU A 116 -13.57 -4.43 7.09
N GLN A 117 -13.45 -5.53 6.35
CA GLN A 117 -13.34 -5.53 4.90
C GLN A 117 -14.63 -5.00 4.23
N LEU A 118 -15.79 -5.33 4.81
CA LEU A 118 -17.10 -4.84 4.38
C LEU A 118 -17.29 -3.35 4.69
N GLU A 119 -16.85 -2.87 5.85
CA GLU A 119 -16.91 -1.45 6.19
C GLU A 119 -16.05 -0.61 5.25
N VAL A 120 -14.82 -1.04 4.97
CA VAL A 120 -13.95 -0.40 3.98
C VAL A 120 -14.62 -0.39 2.60
N CYS A 121 -15.26 -1.49 2.20
CA CYS A 121 -16.06 -1.55 0.98
C CYS A 121 -17.18 -0.50 0.96
N ILE A 122 -17.98 -0.41 2.03
CA ILE A 122 -19.09 0.55 2.16
C ILE A 122 -18.56 1.97 2.05
N ILE A 123 -17.47 2.30 2.74
CA ILE A 123 -16.85 3.64 2.68
C ILE A 123 -16.47 3.99 1.23
N PHE A 124 -15.76 3.09 0.54
CA PHE A 124 -15.35 3.32 -0.85
C PHE A 124 -16.53 3.46 -1.81
N LEU A 125 -17.52 2.56 -1.72
CA LEU A 125 -18.69 2.61 -2.60
C LEU A 125 -19.53 3.86 -2.34
N PHE A 126 -19.79 4.19 -1.06
CA PHE A 126 -20.55 5.38 -0.69
C PHE A 126 -19.88 6.65 -1.21
N LEU A 127 -18.57 6.80 -1.03
CA LEU A 127 -17.81 7.98 -1.48
C LEU A 127 -17.64 8.02 -3.00
N GLY A 128 -17.53 6.86 -3.64
CA GLY A 128 -17.50 6.73 -5.10
C GLY A 128 -18.81 7.15 -5.75
N ILE A 129 -19.95 6.71 -5.20
CA ILE A 129 -21.30 7.02 -5.70
C ILE A 129 -21.66 8.49 -5.45
N THR A 130 -21.38 9.00 -4.25
CA THR A 130 -21.75 10.38 -3.87
C THR A 130 -20.80 11.45 -4.41
N GLY A 131 -19.59 11.07 -4.83
CA GLY A 131 -18.55 12.02 -5.23
C GLY A 131 -17.93 12.81 -4.07
N LEU A 132 -18.24 12.44 -2.82
CA LEU A 132 -17.77 13.14 -1.61
C LEU A 132 -16.33 12.84 -1.24
N GLY A 133 -15.65 11.90 -1.92
CA GLY A 133 -14.26 11.52 -1.61
C GLY A 133 -13.30 12.72 -1.52
N ASN A 134 -13.44 13.70 -2.41
CA ASN A 134 -12.61 14.93 -2.38
C ASN A 134 -12.88 15.82 -1.16
N ARG A 135 -14.09 15.77 -0.57
CA ARG A 135 -14.47 16.60 0.58
C ARG A 135 -14.16 15.91 1.90
N LEU A 136 -14.34 14.59 2.00
CA LEU A 136 -14.23 13.88 3.27
C LEU A 136 -12.82 13.97 3.87
N VAL A 137 -11.77 13.92 3.04
CA VAL A 137 -10.39 13.99 3.54
C VAL A 137 -9.98 15.40 3.98
N THR A 138 -10.59 16.44 3.41
CA THR A 138 -10.36 17.82 3.91
C THR A 138 -10.96 18.07 5.30
N LEU A 139 -11.82 17.19 5.79
CA LEU A 139 -12.39 17.29 7.14
C LEU A 139 -11.46 16.72 8.22
N ILE A 140 -10.50 15.88 7.85
CA ILE A 140 -9.60 15.23 8.79
C ILE A 140 -8.40 16.15 9.01
N PRO A 141 -8.09 16.52 10.27
CA PRO A 141 -6.93 17.36 10.58
C PRO A 141 -5.63 16.81 10.00
N ASN A 142 -4.76 17.72 9.54
CA ASN A 142 -3.50 17.33 8.92
C ASN A 142 -2.60 16.56 9.90
N SER A 143 -2.52 17.01 11.16
CA SER A 143 -1.79 16.32 12.21
C SER A 143 -2.31 14.91 12.49
N LEU A 144 -3.63 14.71 12.49
CA LEU A 144 -4.25 13.40 12.69
C LEU A 144 -3.94 12.46 11.53
N LYS A 145 -4.11 12.94 10.30
CA LYS A 145 -3.76 12.21 9.07
C LYS A 145 -2.29 11.78 9.08
N SER A 146 -1.37 12.72 9.31
CA SER A 146 0.06 12.45 9.37
C SER A 146 0.46 11.55 10.53
N GLY A 147 -0.12 11.76 11.72
CA GLY A 147 0.14 10.92 12.89
C GLY A 147 -0.29 9.47 12.69
N ILE A 148 -1.43 9.25 12.03
CA ILE A 148 -1.88 7.90 11.65
C ILE A 148 -0.89 7.25 10.68
N ILE A 149 -0.44 7.97 9.65
CA ILE A 149 0.51 7.44 8.67
C ILE A 149 1.86 7.10 9.32
N ILE A 150 2.41 7.99 10.16
CA ILE A 150 3.66 7.75 10.90
C ILE A 150 3.50 6.56 11.85
N GLY A 151 2.43 6.55 12.65
CA GLY A 151 2.17 5.47 13.61
C GLY A 151 2.05 4.11 12.94
N ALA A 152 1.41 4.05 11.77
CA ALA A 152 1.27 2.82 11.02
C ALA A 152 2.63 2.30 10.53
N GLY A 153 3.52 3.20 10.08
CA GLY A 153 4.90 2.86 9.75
C GLY A 153 5.70 2.34 10.96
N ILE A 154 5.58 2.99 12.12
CA ILE A 154 6.23 2.55 13.36
C ILE A 154 5.70 1.16 13.77
N ALA A 155 4.38 0.96 13.75
CA ALA A 155 3.75 -0.32 14.07
C ALA A 155 4.22 -1.46 13.16
N ALA A 156 4.41 -1.19 11.86
CA ALA A 156 4.97 -2.15 10.91
C ALA A 156 6.37 -2.60 11.33
N MET A 157 7.26 -1.65 11.63
CA MET A 157 8.64 -1.94 12.05
C MET A 157 8.68 -2.68 13.38
N MET A 158 7.89 -2.25 14.37
CA MET A 158 7.78 -2.93 15.65
C MET A 158 7.31 -4.38 15.49
N GLY A 159 6.37 -4.62 14.58
CA GLY A 159 5.89 -5.96 14.26
C GLY A 159 6.97 -6.89 13.67
N GLU A 160 7.90 -6.34 12.89
CA GLU A 160 9.03 -7.07 12.31
C GLU A 160 10.17 -7.31 13.31
N LEU A 161 10.48 -6.31 14.14
CA LEU A 161 11.65 -6.26 15.03
C LEU A 161 11.43 -6.83 16.44
N LYS A 162 10.17 -7.04 16.86
CA LYS A 162 9.89 -7.60 18.18
C LYS A 162 10.48 -9.01 18.34
N ALA A 163 10.66 -9.45 19.59
CA ALA A 163 11.01 -10.82 19.90
C ALA A 163 9.98 -11.79 19.30
N GLY A 164 10.46 -12.84 18.62
CA GLY A 164 9.61 -13.75 17.83
C GLY A 164 9.03 -13.12 16.55
N GLY A 165 9.51 -11.94 16.16
CA GLY A 165 9.25 -11.31 14.88
C GLY A 165 9.99 -12.01 13.73
N ARG A 166 9.72 -11.57 12.50
CA ARG A 166 10.34 -12.16 11.31
C ARG A 166 11.84 -11.83 11.23
N ILE A 167 12.24 -10.60 11.59
CA ILE A 167 13.66 -10.22 11.64
C ILE A 167 14.40 -11.00 12.73
N ASP A 168 13.76 -11.29 13.86
CA ASP A 168 14.35 -12.14 14.90
C ASP A 168 14.55 -13.59 14.42
N SER A 169 13.65 -14.09 13.57
CA SER A 169 13.70 -15.47 13.03
C SER A 169 14.71 -15.63 11.89
N THR A 170 14.79 -14.66 10.97
CA THR A 170 15.68 -14.70 9.79
C THR A 170 16.41 -13.36 9.62
N PRO A 171 17.33 -13.02 10.54
CA PRO A 171 17.92 -11.69 10.63
C PRO A 171 18.81 -11.33 9.44
N ILE A 172 19.64 -12.25 8.96
CA ILE A 172 20.69 -11.94 7.98
C ILE A 172 20.08 -11.61 6.62
N SER A 173 19.17 -12.46 6.12
CA SER A 173 18.49 -12.24 4.84
C SER A 173 17.64 -10.98 4.85
N LEU A 174 16.88 -10.74 5.93
CA LEU A 174 15.97 -9.60 6.02
C LEU A 174 16.71 -8.28 6.23
N ILE A 175 17.76 -8.22 7.04
CA ILE A 175 18.55 -7.00 7.23
C ILE A 175 19.29 -6.64 5.94
N ILE A 176 19.99 -7.59 5.31
CA ILE A 176 20.70 -7.34 4.05
C ILE A 176 19.72 -6.95 2.95
N GLY A 177 18.61 -7.68 2.81
CA GLY A 177 17.55 -7.39 1.87
C GLY A 177 16.96 -6.00 2.05
N SER A 178 16.69 -5.60 3.30
CA SER A 178 16.10 -4.30 3.62
C SER A 178 17.06 -3.16 3.31
N ILE A 179 18.33 -3.29 3.72
CA ILE A 179 19.36 -2.28 3.45
C ILE A 179 19.56 -2.09 1.95
N VAL A 180 19.69 -3.18 1.19
CA VAL A 180 19.90 -3.10 -0.26
C VAL A 180 18.67 -2.54 -0.96
N SER A 181 17.47 -2.97 -0.56
CA SER A 181 16.23 -2.41 -1.13
C SER A 181 16.10 -0.92 -0.84
N ALA A 182 16.36 -0.49 0.41
CA ALA A 182 16.32 0.92 0.79
C ALA A 182 17.39 1.74 0.07
N TYR A 183 18.59 1.19 -0.12
CA TYR A 183 19.66 1.84 -0.86
C TYR A 183 19.28 2.04 -2.34
N VAL A 184 18.74 1.01 -2.99
CA VAL A 184 18.31 1.10 -4.40
C VAL A 184 17.16 2.07 -4.59
N LEU A 185 16.21 2.15 -3.65
CA LEU A 185 15.02 2.97 -3.76
C LEU A 185 15.21 4.42 -3.31
N PHE A 186 15.93 4.66 -2.22
CA PHE A 186 15.92 5.95 -1.53
C PHE A 186 17.28 6.64 -1.46
N SER A 187 18.39 5.96 -1.77
CA SER A 187 19.71 6.57 -1.65
C SER A 187 19.98 7.65 -2.69
N LEU A 188 20.37 8.83 -2.23
CA LEU A 188 20.88 9.92 -3.07
C LEU A 188 22.18 9.52 -3.78
N SER A 189 23.05 8.74 -3.13
CA SER A 189 24.28 8.28 -3.76
C SER A 189 23.98 7.32 -4.92
N PHE A 190 23.01 6.42 -4.75
CA PHE A 190 22.63 5.50 -5.81
C PHE A 190 22.00 6.23 -7.01
N LYS A 191 21.19 7.27 -6.77
CA LYS A 191 20.67 8.14 -7.84
C LYS A 191 21.80 8.72 -8.71
N SER A 192 22.88 9.21 -8.10
CA SER A 192 24.04 9.71 -8.86
C SER A 192 24.75 8.63 -9.70
N ILE A 193 24.70 7.37 -9.27
CA ILE A 193 25.24 6.22 -10.01
C ILE A 193 24.31 5.84 -11.16
N VAL A 194 22.99 5.88 -10.94
CA VAL A 194 21.95 5.63 -11.95
C VAL A 194 22.08 6.60 -13.13
N GLU A 195 22.41 7.87 -12.88
CA GLU A 195 22.63 8.87 -13.93
C GLU A 195 23.85 8.55 -14.82
N LYS A 196 24.87 7.86 -14.28
CA LYS A 196 26.14 7.60 -14.96
C LYS A 196 26.25 6.20 -15.53
N ASN A 197 25.48 5.23 -15.04
CA ASN A 197 25.61 3.81 -15.37
C ASN A 197 24.28 3.20 -15.84
N SER A 198 24.26 2.72 -17.09
CA SER A 198 23.10 2.08 -17.70
C SER A 198 22.64 0.81 -16.99
N LEU A 199 23.54 0.07 -16.34
CA LEU A 199 23.21 -1.12 -15.55
C LEU A 199 22.55 -0.73 -14.23
N ALA A 200 23.04 0.31 -13.55
CA ALA A 200 22.40 0.83 -12.34
C ALA A 200 20.99 1.36 -12.63
N LYS A 201 20.81 2.05 -13.77
CA LYS A 201 19.48 2.49 -14.24
C LYS A 201 18.53 1.31 -14.47
N LYS A 202 19.00 0.24 -15.12
CA LYS A 202 18.20 -0.99 -15.29
C LYS A 202 17.81 -1.61 -13.95
N ILE A 203 18.73 -1.69 -12.98
CA ILE A 203 18.46 -2.23 -11.64
C ILE A 203 17.42 -1.38 -10.89
N SER A 204 17.58 -0.04 -10.91
CA SER A 204 16.66 0.89 -10.26
C SER A 204 15.23 0.78 -10.81
N ASN A 205 15.07 0.54 -12.11
CA ASN A 205 13.76 0.35 -12.75
C ASN A 205 12.99 -0.87 -12.24
N PHE A 206 13.64 -1.82 -11.57
CA PHE A 206 12.97 -2.96 -10.94
C PHE A 206 12.55 -2.69 -9.48
N GLY A 207 12.76 -1.48 -8.96
CA GLY A 207 12.32 -1.08 -7.62
C GLY A 207 12.91 -1.96 -6.51
N MET A 208 12.04 -2.62 -5.73
CA MET A 208 12.45 -3.50 -4.62
C MET A 208 12.92 -4.90 -5.05
N VAL A 209 12.70 -5.31 -6.31
CA VAL A 209 13.03 -6.66 -6.80
C VAL A 209 14.48 -7.04 -6.54
N PRO A 210 15.50 -6.20 -6.83
CA PRO A 210 16.90 -6.60 -6.67
C PRO A 210 17.25 -6.93 -5.22
N GLY A 211 16.75 -6.13 -4.27
CA GLY A 211 16.95 -6.39 -2.84
C GLY A 211 16.20 -7.64 -2.36
N MET A 212 15.02 -7.92 -2.93
CA MET A 212 14.29 -9.16 -2.66
C MET A 212 15.04 -10.40 -3.18
N ILE A 213 15.54 -10.36 -4.42
CA ILE A 213 16.35 -11.45 -5.00
C ILE A 213 17.58 -11.71 -4.14
N LEU A 214 18.29 -10.65 -3.74
CA LEU A 214 19.44 -10.79 -2.86
C LEU A 214 19.07 -11.40 -1.51
N ALA A 215 17.98 -10.94 -0.89
CA ALA A 215 17.50 -11.49 0.38
C ALA A 215 17.18 -12.98 0.28
N MET A 216 16.53 -13.41 -0.80
CA MET A 216 16.22 -14.82 -1.06
C MET A 216 17.51 -15.65 -1.21
N LEU A 217 18.47 -15.19 -2.02
CA LEU A 217 19.75 -15.87 -2.20
C LEU A 217 20.53 -16.00 -0.88
N VAL A 218 20.59 -14.91 -0.10
CA VAL A 218 21.23 -14.92 1.21
C VAL A 218 20.50 -15.87 2.16
N GLY A 219 19.17 -15.85 2.18
CA GLY A 219 18.35 -16.72 3.02
C GLY A 219 18.61 -18.20 2.77
N TRP A 220 18.77 -18.61 1.51
CA TRP A 220 19.12 -19.98 1.15
C TRP A 220 20.56 -20.36 1.50
N VAL A 221 21.53 -19.47 1.21
CA VAL A 221 22.96 -19.73 1.44
C VAL A 221 23.28 -19.82 2.94
N VAL A 222 22.67 -18.96 3.75
CA VAL A 222 22.86 -18.95 5.21
C VAL A 222 22.05 -20.04 5.91
N GLY A 223 21.04 -20.60 5.23
CA GLY A 223 20.16 -21.63 5.79
C GLY A 223 19.02 -21.09 6.65
N GLU A 224 18.71 -19.79 6.57
CA GLU A 224 17.54 -19.18 7.22
C GLU A 224 16.23 -19.64 6.58
N TYR A 225 16.28 -19.98 5.29
CA TYR A 225 15.15 -20.55 4.54
C TYR A 225 15.59 -21.84 3.83
N PRO A 226 14.72 -22.85 3.75
CA PRO A 226 15.04 -24.08 3.04
C PRO A 226 15.14 -23.80 1.54
N TRP A 227 16.00 -24.58 0.87
CA TRP A 227 16.08 -24.57 -0.59
C TRP A 227 14.72 -24.94 -1.19
N PRO A 228 14.32 -24.30 -2.31
CA PRO A 228 13.06 -24.62 -2.95
C PRO A 228 13.08 -26.03 -3.54
N ASP A 229 12.01 -26.79 -3.27
CA ASP A 229 11.70 -28.03 -3.98
C ASP A 229 10.87 -27.68 -5.23
N VAL A 230 11.53 -27.57 -6.38
CA VAL A 230 10.89 -27.11 -7.62
C VAL A 230 9.99 -28.19 -8.19
N GLN A 231 8.69 -27.92 -8.20
CA GLN A 231 7.67 -28.83 -8.69
C GLN A 231 7.15 -28.40 -10.06
N TRP A 232 7.11 -29.34 -11.00
CA TRP A 232 6.55 -29.11 -12.33
C TRP A 232 5.06 -29.44 -12.35
N GLY A 233 4.26 -28.53 -12.88
CA GLY A 233 2.82 -28.72 -12.99
C GLY A 233 2.05 -27.41 -12.97
N ILE A 234 0.77 -27.54 -12.67
CA ILE A 234 -0.14 -26.42 -12.49
C ILE A 234 -0.49 -26.34 -11.01
N THR A 235 -0.43 -25.15 -10.44
CA THR A 235 -0.82 -24.90 -9.06
C THR A 235 -2.28 -25.29 -8.86
N GLN A 236 -2.59 -25.99 -7.75
CA GLN A 236 -3.94 -26.44 -7.41
C GLN A 236 -4.42 -25.74 -6.13
N PRO A 237 -5.02 -24.54 -6.22
CA PRO A 237 -5.68 -23.90 -5.09
C PRO A 237 -6.91 -24.72 -4.66
N ASP A 238 -7.13 -24.84 -3.35
CA ASP A 238 -8.27 -25.59 -2.82
C ASP A 238 -9.45 -24.66 -2.54
N PHE A 239 -10.32 -24.48 -3.53
CA PHE A 239 -11.54 -23.67 -3.42
C PHE A 239 -12.61 -24.29 -2.51
N GLY A 240 -12.58 -25.61 -2.31
CA GLY A 240 -13.51 -26.28 -1.40
C GLY A 240 -13.16 -25.94 0.04
N LEU A 241 -11.89 -26.13 0.41
CA LEU A 241 -11.36 -25.75 1.73
C LEU A 241 -11.43 -24.24 1.95
N MET A 242 -11.21 -23.43 0.92
CA MET A 242 -11.37 -21.97 0.97
C MET A 242 -12.75 -21.55 1.48
N TRP A 243 -13.80 -22.29 1.12
CA TRP A 243 -15.18 -21.96 1.48
C TRP A 243 -15.41 -22.01 2.99
N ASP A 244 -14.71 -22.87 3.71
CA ASP A 244 -14.79 -22.97 5.18
C ASP A 244 -14.31 -21.70 5.89
N TYR A 245 -13.54 -20.85 5.20
CA TYR A 245 -12.96 -19.61 5.71
C TYR A 245 -13.75 -18.36 5.27
N LEU A 246 -14.95 -18.54 4.74
CA LEU A 246 -15.85 -17.44 4.37
C LEU A 246 -16.92 -17.22 5.45
N VAL A 247 -17.49 -16.01 5.45
CA VAL A 247 -18.62 -15.65 6.32
C VAL A 247 -19.82 -16.59 6.15
N PHE A 248 -19.96 -17.21 4.97
CA PHE A 248 -21.03 -18.17 4.68
C PHE A 248 -20.93 -19.45 5.52
N SER A 249 -19.71 -19.83 5.92
CA SER A 249 -19.44 -21.03 6.72
C SER A 249 -19.25 -20.71 8.19
N THR A 250 -18.61 -19.57 8.49
CA THR A 250 -18.36 -19.15 9.89
C THR A 250 -19.56 -18.43 10.52
N GLY A 251 -20.47 -17.90 9.71
CA GLY A 251 -21.63 -17.09 10.12
C GLY A 251 -21.31 -15.59 10.15
N MET A 252 -22.35 -14.74 10.16
CA MET A 252 -22.18 -13.29 10.19
C MET A 252 -21.55 -12.81 11.51
N PRO A 253 -20.74 -11.73 11.47
CA PRO A 253 -20.28 -11.06 12.69
C PRO A 253 -21.44 -10.43 13.45
N ASP A 254 -21.28 -10.29 14.77
CA ASP A 254 -22.22 -9.54 15.58
C ASP A 254 -22.02 -8.02 15.44
N MET A 255 -22.98 -7.24 15.95
CA MET A 255 -22.91 -5.77 15.89
C MET A 255 -21.67 -5.22 16.60
N ASN A 256 -21.23 -5.87 17.68
CA ASN A 256 -20.05 -5.44 18.43
C ASN A 256 -18.77 -5.55 17.58
N THR A 257 -18.63 -6.62 16.80
CA THR A 257 -17.50 -6.81 15.89
C THR A 257 -17.46 -5.70 14.82
N PHE A 258 -18.60 -5.31 14.26
CA PHE A 258 -18.67 -4.14 13.37
C PHE A 258 -18.25 -2.86 14.10
N LEU A 259 -18.81 -2.57 15.28
CA LEU A 259 -18.45 -1.37 16.04
C LEU A 259 -16.94 -1.28 16.36
N LEU A 260 -16.29 -2.41 16.62
CA LEU A 260 -14.85 -2.50 16.86
C LEU A 260 -14.02 -2.31 15.57
N ALA A 261 -14.57 -2.62 14.40
CA ALA A 261 -13.88 -2.50 13.12
C ALA A 261 -13.85 -1.06 12.59
N ILE A 262 -14.84 -0.22 12.93
CA ILE A 262 -15.01 1.14 12.40
C ILE A 262 -13.73 1.99 12.47
N PRO A 263 -13.00 2.07 13.61
CA PRO A 263 -11.80 2.90 13.71
C PRO A 263 -10.71 2.44 12.72
N THR A 264 -10.50 1.13 12.61
CA THR A 264 -9.55 0.53 11.67
C THR A 264 -9.98 0.77 10.23
N ALA A 265 -11.28 0.68 9.91
CA ALA A 265 -11.82 0.95 8.57
C ALA A 265 -11.60 2.41 8.15
N LEU A 266 -11.84 3.36 9.06
CA LEU A 266 -11.60 4.79 8.82
C LEU A 266 -10.12 5.08 8.57
N ILE A 267 -9.22 4.53 9.40
CA ILE A 267 -7.77 4.68 9.22
C ILE A 267 -7.31 4.09 7.88
N ALA A 268 -7.78 2.88 7.56
CA ALA A 268 -7.47 2.25 6.28
C ALA A 268 -7.93 3.11 5.09
N TYR A 269 -9.12 3.72 5.17
CA TYR A 269 -9.58 4.63 4.13
C TYR A 269 -8.72 5.90 4.01
N VAL A 270 -8.33 6.53 5.12
CA VAL A 270 -7.46 7.72 5.11
C VAL A 270 -6.13 7.43 4.42
N ILE A 271 -5.51 6.30 4.78
CA ILE A 271 -4.26 5.83 4.16
C ILE A 271 -4.47 5.61 2.66
N ALA A 272 -5.51 4.87 2.30
CA ALA A 272 -5.80 4.55 0.91
C ALA A 272 -6.16 5.79 0.07
N PHE A 273 -6.75 6.83 0.66
CA PHE A 273 -6.93 8.09 -0.03
C PHE A 273 -5.59 8.78 -0.32
N GLY A 274 -4.65 8.75 0.63
CA GLY A 274 -3.28 9.19 0.42
C GLY A 274 -2.64 8.49 -0.80
N ASP A 275 -2.84 7.18 -0.92
CA ASP A 275 -2.41 6.39 -2.08
C ASP A 275 -3.04 6.87 -3.39
N ILE A 276 -4.33 7.23 -3.41
CA ILE A 276 -4.99 7.79 -4.61
C ILE A 276 -4.32 9.10 -5.04
N VAL A 277 -4.02 9.99 -4.08
CA VAL A 277 -3.37 11.28 -4.33
C VAL A 277 -1.94 11.08 -4.86
N VAL A 278 -1.17 10.19 -4.23
CA VAL A 278 0.19 9.84 -4.68
C VAL A 278 0.15 9.26 -6.09
N GLY A 279 -0.79 8.35 -6.36
CA GLY A 279 -0.97 7.72 -7.67
C GLY A 279 -1.22 8.76 -8.76
N PHE A 280 -2.20 9.65 -8.57
CA PHE A 280 -2.46 10.71 -9.55
C PHE A 280 -1.32 11.72 -9.67
N THR A 281 -0.56 11.98 -8.61
CA THR A 281 0.64 12.82 -8.70
C THR A 281 1.72 12.18 -9.58
N LEU A 282 1.92 10.86 -9.49
CA LEU A 282 2.82 10.12 -10.36
C LEU A 282 2.35 10.13 -11.82
N VAL A 283 1.04 9.99 -12.05
CA VAL A 283 0.44 10.13 -13.40
C VAL A 283 0.72 11.52 -13.97
N LYS A 284 0.42 12.60 -13.24
CA LYS A 284 0.66 13.99 -13.70
C LYS A 284 2.11 14.31 -14.04
N ARG A 285 3.05 13.71 -13.31
CA ARG A 285 4.48 13.86 -13.58
C ARG A 285 4.89 13.32 -14.95
N VAL A 286 4.15 12.37 -15.50
CA VAL A 286 4.48 11.76 -16.80
C VAL A 286 3.48 12.13 -17.91
N ASP A 287 2.29 12.60 -17.56
CA ASP A 287 1.21 12.99 -18.48
C ASP A 287 1.66 14.08 -19.47
N HIS A 288 2.31 15.14 -18.98
CA HIS A 288 2.83 16.22 -19.83
C HIS A 288 3.98 15.81 -20.77
N LEU A 289 4.59 14.64 -20.55
CA LEU A 289 5.63 14.09 -21.43
C LEU A 289 5.04 13.27 -22.59
N ARG A 290 3.74 12.96 -22.53
CA ARG A 290 3.03 12.04 -23.43
C ARG A 290 1.77 12.68 -24.00
N GLU A 291 1.94 13.70 -24.84
CA GLU A 291 0.83 14.38 -25.53
C GLU A 291 0.02 13.48 -26.48
N ASP A 292 0.48 12.24 -26.73
CA ASP A 292 -0.17 11.27 -27.60
C ASP A 292 -1.31 10.47 -26.94
N GLU A 293 -1.47 10.54 -25.61
CA GLU A 293 -2.55 9.91 -24.85
C GLU A 293 -3.13 10.89 -23.83
N LYS A 294 -4.45 10.94 -23.73
CA LYS A 294 -5.12 11.59 -22.61
C LYS A 294 -5.41 10.58 -21.51
N ILE A 295 -4.84 10.79 -20.32
CA ILE A 295 -5.15 9.98 -19.14
C ILE A 295 -6.29 10.65 -18.35
N GLU A 296 -7.37 9.91 -18.10
CA GLU A 296 -8.50 10.41 -17.32
C GLU A 296 -8.35 10.07 -15.83
N GLU A 297 -8.30 11.09 -14.99
CA GLU A 297 -8.24 11.00 -13.53
C GLU A 297 -9.64 10.96 -12.89
N GLY A 298 -10.27 9.79 -12.93
CA GLY A 298 -11.58 9.60 -12.30
C GLY A 298 -11.49 9.18 -10.83
N VAL A 299 -11.42 10.12 -9.87
CA VAL A 299 -11.39 9.80 -8.43
C VAL A 299 -12.56 8.90 -8.02
N SER A 300 -13.78 9.22 -8.47
CA SER A 300 -14.96 8.40 -8.19
C SER A 300 -14.85 6.99 -8.77
N ARG A 301 -14.27 6.84 -9.97
CA ARG A 301 -14.04 5.52 -10.58
C ARG A 301 -13.03 4.71 -9.76
N VAL A 302 -11.95 5.34 -9.31
CA VAL A 302 -10.98 4.69 -8.41
C VAL A 302 -11.67 4.18 -7.15
N HIS A 303 -12.54 4.99 -6.54
CA HIS A 303 -13.31 4.60 -5.36
C HIS A 303 -14.26 3.43 -5.65
N LEU A 304 -15.03 3.50 -6.75
CA LEU A 304 -15.96 2.44 -7.13
C LEU A 304 -15.25 1.11 -7.38
N VAL A 305 -14.16 1.11 -8.16
CA VAL A 305 -13.40 -0.12 -8.46
C VAL A 305 -12.72 -0.65 -7.18
N THR A 306 -12.19 0.23 -6.34
CA THR A 306 -11.60 -0.17 -5.05
C THR A 306 -12.67 -0.76 -4.12
N GLY A 307 -13.86 -0.17 -4.09
CA GLY A 307 -15.01 -0.70 -3.35
C GLY A 307 -15.45 -2.07 -3.85
N ILE A 308 -15.52 -2.29 -5.17
CA ILE A 308 -15.81 -3.61 -5.77
C ILE A 308 -14.77 -4.64 -5.34
N ARG A 309 -13.47 -4.29 -5.37
CA ARG A 309 -12.41 -5.20 -4.93
C ARG A 309 -12.50 -5.54 -3.44
N ASN A 310 -12.81 -4.56 -2.60
CA ASN A 310 -13.05 -4.81 -1.17
C ASN A 310 -14.33 -5.64 -0.94
N ALA A 311 -15.36 -5.51 -1.79
CA ALA A 311 -16.53 -6.39 -1.75
C ALA A 311 -16.16 -7.84 -2.08
N MET A 312 -15.38 -8.04 -3.16
CA MET A 312 -14.87 -9.37 -3.52
C MET A 312 -14.06 -9.98 -2.38
N HIS A 313 -13.15 -9.22 -1.78
CA HIS A 313 -12.40 -9.69 -0.62
C HIS A 313 -13.33 -10.00 0.55
N ALA A 314 -14.28 -9.13 0.90
CA ALA A 314 -15.19 -9.40 2.02
C ALA A 314 -15.91 -10.74 1.84
N PHE A 315 -16.52 -10.98 0.68
CA PHE A 315 -17.37 -12.17 0.51
C PHE A 315 -16.63 -13.43 0.06
N LEU A 316 -15.50 -13.30 -0.64
CA LEU A 316 -14.86 -14.44 -1.32
C LEU A 316 -13.39 -14.67 -0.92
N ALA A 317 -12.74 -13.71 -0.26
CA ALA A 317 -11.37 -13.84 0.21
C ALA A 317 -11.01 -12.76 1.25
N PRO A 318 -11.49 -12.84 2.51
CA PRO A 318 -11.16 -11.86 3.53
C PRO A 318 -9.65 -11.65 3.62
N TRP A 319 -9.19 -10.41 3.42
CA TRP A 319 -7.80 -10.13 3.07
C TRP A 319 -7.13 -9.18 4.07
N PRO A 320 -6.09 -9.60 4.82
CA PRO A 320 -5.43 -8.73 5.81
C PRO A 320 -4.82 -7.46 5.22
N GLY A 321 -4.46 -7.46 3.94
CA GLY A 321 -3.95 -6.28 3.25
C GLY A 321 -5.01 -5.28 2.80
N LEU A 322 -6.30 -5.66 2.88
CA LEU A 322 -7.42 -4.96 2.21
C LEU A 322 -7.17 -4.78 0.70
N ALA A 323 -8.15 -4.28 -0.06
CA ALA A 323 -7.92 -3.93 -1.46
C ALA A 323 -7.58 -2.43 -1.55
N GLY A 324 -6.31 -2.11 -1.82
CA GLY A 324 -5.82 -0.74 -1.91
C GLY A 324 -5.76 -0.21 -3.35
N PRO A 325 -5.95 1.10 -3.55
CA PRO A 325 -6.08 1.68 -4.89
C PRO A 325 -4.76 1.75 -5.66
N LEU A 326 -3.61 1.68 -4.97
CA LEU A 326 -2.29 1.85 -5.56
C LEU A 326 -1.29 0.84 -4.98
N TRP A 327 -0.41 0.33 -5.84
CA TRP A 327 0.89 -0.19 -5.47
C TRP A 327 1.96 0.76 -5.97
N THR A 328 2.45 1.64 -5.09
CA THR A 328 3.29 2.78 -5.46
C THR A 328 4.55 2.37 -6.23
N ALA A 329 5.24 1.31 -5.81
CA ALA A 329 6.46 0.85 -6.49
C ALA A 329 6.18 0.37 -7.91
N ALA A 330 5.21 -0.53 -8.11
CA ALA A 330 4.86 -1.03 -9.44
C ALA A 330 4.28 0.08 -10.33
N HIS A 331 3.49 0.99 -9.77
CA HIS A 331 2.97 2.12 -10.51
C HIS A 331 4.07 3.09 -10.96
N ALA A 332 5.04 3.40 -10.09
CA ALA A 332 6.18 4.24 -10.44
C ALA A 332 7.00 3.64 -11.58
N THR A 333 7.28 2.33 -11.57
CA THR A 333 8.03 1.67 -12.66
C THR A 333 7.26 1.72 -13.99
N VAL A 334 5.93 1.52 -13.94
CA VAL A 334 5.07 1.64 -15.12
C VAL A 334 5.06 3.09 -15.64
N ALA A 335 4.92 4.08 -14.76
CA ALA A 335 4.91 5.50 -15.12
C ALA A 335 6.26 5.95 -15.73
N GLU A 336 7.39 5.54 -15.15
CA GLU A 336 8.73 5.84 -15.70
C GLU A 336 8.91 5.26 -17.10
N ARG A 337 8.51 4.00 -17.32
CA ARG A 337 8.57 3.39 -18.65
C ARG A 337 7.62 4.07 -19.63
N TYR A 338 6.44 4.46 -19.16
CA TYR A 338 5.47 5.22 -19.93
C TYR A 338 6.05 6.55 -20.44
N ALA A 339 6.81 7.26 -19.61
CA ALA A 339 7.48 8.52 -19.97
C ALA A 339 8.53 8.36 -21.09
N LEU A 340 9.03 7.15 -21.36
CA LEU A 340 10.00 6.89 -22.45
C LEU A 340 9.39 6.96 -23.87
N GLY A 341 8.08 7.21 -23.97
CA GLY A 341 7.38 7.42 -25.24
C GLY A 341 6.58 6.20 -25.72
N ARG A 342 5.72 6.43 -26.73
CA ARG A 342 4.75 5.43 -27.21
C ARG A 342 5.34 4.12 -27.69
N LYS A 343 6.56 4.15 -28.25
CA LYS A 343 7.25 2.93 -28.67
C LYS A 343 7.59 2.05 -27.47
N ALA A 344 8.04 2.66 -26.37
CA ALA A 344 8.32 1.95 -25.13
C ALA A 344 7.03 1.37 -24.57
N MET A 345 6.03 2.17 -24.25
CA MET A 345 4.74 1.71 -23.74
C MET A 345 3.60 2.41 -24.46
N ASP A 346 2.68 1.65 -25.03
CA ASP A 346 1.59 2.23 -25.83
C ASP A 346 0.64 3.07 -24.97
N SER A 347 0.25 2.54 -23.80
CA SER A 347 -0.67 3.18 -22.87
C SER A 347 -0.34 2.88 -21.42
N ILE A 348 -0.64 3.79 -20.48
CA ILE A 348 -0.49 3.49 -19.05
C ILE A 348 -1.34 2.28 -18.62
N TYR A 349 -2.50 2.08 -19.27
CA TYR A 349 -3.38 0.93 -19.05
C TYR A 349 -2.77 -0.38 -19.58
N SER A 350 -1.94 -0.32 -20.63
CA SER A 350 -1.24 -1.51 -21.14
C SER A 350 -0.19 -2.01 -20.16
N GLY A 351 0.58 -1.10 -19.56
CA GLY A 351 1.56 -1.44 -18.54
C GLY A 351 0.90 -2.13 -17.34
N GLY A 352 -0.04 -1.45 -16.68
CA GLY A 352 -0.71 -2.00 -15.49
C GLY A 352 -1.54 -3.26 -15.76
N GLY A 353 -2.22 -3.31 -16.91
CA GLY A 353 -3.01 -4.47 -17.33
C GLY A 353 -2.13 -5.69 -17.61
N THR A 354 -1.10 -5.56 -18.45
CA THR A 354 -0.18 -6.67 -18.75
C THR A 354 0.54 -7.16 -17.49
N PHE A 355 0.96 -6.26 -16.61
CA PHE A 355 1.60 -6.60 -15.34
C PHE A 355 0.74 -7.57 -14.51
N TRP A 356 -0.51 -7.19 -14.20
CA TRP A 356 -1.36 -8.00 -13.33
C TRP A 356 -1.97 -9.22 -14.01
N ILE A 357 -2.27 -9.16 -15.31
CA ILE A 357 -2.69 -10.36 -16.06
C ILE A 357 -1.57 -11.40 -16.05
N THR A 358 -0.32 -10.98 -16.25
CA THR A 358 0.82 -11.90 -16.21
C THR A 358 1.05 -12.44 -14.80
N GLY A 359 0.96 -11.58 -13.78
CA GLY A 359 1.07 -12.01 -12.38
C GLY A 359 -0.02 -13.03 -12.02
N PHE A 360 -1.25 -12.85 -12.51
CA PHE A 360 -2.34 -13.80 -12.33
C PHE A 360 -2.04 -15.15 -12.99
N VAL A 361 -1.55 -15.16 -14.23
CA VAL A 361 -1.13 -16.39 -14.91
C VAL A 361 0.02 -17.08 -14.16
N ALA A 362 0.97 -16.32 -13.61
CA ALA A 362 2.09 -16.85 -12.85
C ALA A 362 1.66 -17.62 -11.58
N LEU A 363 0.51 -17.29 -10.98
CA LEU A 363 -0.05 -18.05 -9.86
C LEU A 363 -0.30 -19.52 -10.21
N PHE A 364 -0.61 -19.82 -11.47
CA PHE A 364 -0.87 -21.17 -11.94
C PHE A 364 0.38 -21.93 -12.40
N ALA A 365 1.53 -21.25 -12.48
CA ALA A 365 2.81 -21.88 -12.79
C ALA A 365 3.42 -22.46 -11.52
N LEU A 366 3.17 -23.74 -11.24
CA LEU A 366 3.69 -24.43 -10.05
C LEU A 366 5.22 -24.33 -9.89
N PRO A 367 6.04 -24.35 -10.96
CA PRO A 367 7.48 -24.13 -10.82
C PRO A 367 7.81 -22.78 -10.18
N LEU A 368 7.08 -21.72 -10.54
CA LEU A 368 7.30 -20.40 -9.96
C LEU A 368 6.83 -20.37 -8.50
N VAL A 369 5.62 -20.88 -8.23
CA VAL A 369 5.06 -20.90 -6.86
C VAL A 369 5.94 -21.70 -5.91
N SER A 370 6.42 -22.88 -6.33
CA SER A 370 7.28 -23.75 -5.52
C SER A 370 8.66 -23.14 -5.22
N VAL A 371 9.24 -22.38 -6.16
CA VAL A 371 10.48 -21.62 -5.93
C VAL A 371 10.31 -20.57 -4.83
N PHE A 372 9.18 -19.85 -4.83
CA PHE A 372 8.98 -18.73 -3.91
C PHE A 372 8.31 -19.11 -2.59
N LYS A 373 7.61 -20.26 -2.51
CA LYS A 373 6.88 -20.70 -1.31
C LYS A 373 7.71 -20.63 -0.02
N PRO A 374 8.98 -21.08 0.04
CA PRO A 374 9.78 -20.99 1.26
C PRO A 374 10.08 -19.56 1.70
N VAL A 375 10.18 -18.63 0.76
CA VAL A 375 10.70 -17.27 0.96
C VAL A 375 9.60 -16.20 0.91
N LEU A 376 8.33 -16.58 0.92
CA LEU A 376 7.20 -15.64 1.03
C LEU A 376 7.33 -14.68 2.23
N PRO A 377 7.82 -15.11 3.42
CA PRO A 377 8.04 -14.19 4.53
C PRO A 377 9.02 -13.06 4.20
N ILE A 378 10.04 -13.32 3.37
CA ILE A 378 10.99 -12.29 2.92
C ILE A 378 10.26 -11.21 2.13
N ALA A 379 9.43 -11.60 1.15
CA ALA A 379 8.70 -10.65 0.33
C ALA A 379 7.77 -9.76 1.17
N LEU A 380 7.11 -10.34 2.16
CA LEU A 380 6.26 -9.61 3.10
C LEU A 380 7.07 -8.63 3.97
N SER A 381 8.13 -9.11 4.62
CA SER A 381 8.95 -8.31 5.53
C SER A 381 9.60 -7.13 4.82
N LEU A 382 10.19 -7.34 3.64
CA LEU A 382 10.77 -6.24 2.86
C LEU A 382 9.72 -5.22 2.46
N THR A 383 8.53 -5.67 2.08
CA THR A 383 7.41 -4.78 1.76
C THR A 383 7.03 -3.93 2.98
N LEU A 384 6.93 -4.53 4.17
CA LEU A 384 6.57 -3.82 5.40
C LEU A 384 7.66 -2.84 5.87
N VAL A 385 8.94 -3.24 5.83
CA VAL A 385 10.06 -2.38 6.23
C VAL A 385 10.17 -1.15 5.32
N LEU A 386 10.08 -1.33 4.00
CA LEU A 386 10.16 -0.22 3.05
C LEU A 386 8.92 0.69 3.14
N THR A 387 7.75 0.10 3.37
CA THR A 387 6.51 0.86 3.59
C THR A 387 6.63 1.70 4.85
N ALA A 388 7.19 1.16 5.93
CA ALA A 388 7.39 1.90 7.15
C ALA A 388 8.25 3.15 6.94
N TYR A 389 9.37 3.00 6.20
CA TYR A 389 10.22 4.14 5.84
C TYR A 389 9.45 5.22 5.08
N ILE A 390 8.71 4.84 4.02
CA ILE A 390 7.93 5.79 3.22
C ILE A 390 6.86 6.47 4.07
N CYS A 391 6.15 5.74 4.93
CA CYS A 391 5.08 6.30 5.73
C CYS A 391 5.61 7.29 6.77
N ILE A 392 6.70 6.96 7.44
CA ILE A 392 7.35 7.89 8.38
C ILE A 392 7.83 9.13 7.63
N MET A 393 8.49 8.98 6.49
CA MET A 393 8.99 10.10 5.69
C MET A 393 7.87 11.01 5.20
N VAL A 394 6.88 10.47 4.48
CA VAL A 394 5.74 11.23 3.92
C VAL A 394 4.90 11.87 5.03
N GLY A 395 4.63 11.12 6.09
CA GLY A 395 3.88 11.64 7.23
C GLY A 395 4.59 12.83 7.90
N MET A 396 5.93 12.80 7.97
CA MET A 396 6.73 13.92 8.47
C MET A 396 6.78 15.10 7.50
N GLU A 397 6.87 14.87 6.19
CA GLU A 397 6.87 15.92 5.15
C GLU A 397 5.55 16.70 5.09
N GLU A 398 4.42 16.06 5.39
CA GLU A 398 3.10 16.70 5.38
C GLU A 398 2.88 17.67 6.56
N LEU A 399 3.67 17.57 7.64
CA LEU A 399 3.50 18.37 8.87
C LEU A 399 4.12 19.77 8.72
N LYS A 400 3.30 20.82 8.87
CA LYS A 400 3.69 22.19 8.52
C LYS A 400 4.35 22.97 9.65
N ASN A 401 3.97 22.71 10.89
CA ASN A 401 4.41 23.47 12.06
C ASN A 401 4.63 22.56 13.28
N SER A 402 5.33 23.08 14.29
CA SER A 402 5.62 22.33 15.52
C SER A 402 4.39 21.81 16.27
N THR A 403 3.27 22.55 16.22
CA THR A 403 2.01 22.11 16.84
C THR A 403 1.45 20.86 16.16
N GLU A 404 1.37 20.86 14.83
CA GLU A 404 0.97 19.70 14.03
C GLU A 404 1.90 18.51 14.31
N ARG A 405 3.22 18.74 14.40
CA ARG A 405 4.20 17.70 14.72
C ARG A 405 3.98 17.08 16.10
N GLY A 406 3.68 17.90 17.11
CA GLY A 406 3.38 17.43 18.46
C GLY A 406 2.13 16.54 18.51
N VAL A 407 1.02 16.99 17.90
CA VAL A 407 -0.23 16.21 17.83
C VAL A 407 -0.02 14.91 17.05
N ALA A 408 0.63 14.99 15.89
CA ALA A 408 0.92 13.82 15.06
C ALA A 408 1.81 12.80 15.77
N GLY A 409 2.83 13.25 16.51
CA GLY A 409 3.70 12.39 17.30
C GLY A 409 2.94 11.60 18.37
N ILE A 410 2.03 12.25 19.10
CA ILE A 410 1.19 11.57 20.11
C ILE A 410 0.27 10.54 19.47
N VAL A 411 -0.39 10.91 18.36
CA VAL A 411 -1.24 9.99 17.58
C VAL A 411 -0.41 8.79 17.11
N ALA A 412 0.79 9.03 16.57
CA ALA A 412 1.66 7.98 16.04
C ALA A 412 2.09 6.98 17.12
N VAL A 413 2.55 7.47 18.28
CA VAL A 413 2.95 6.61 19.40
C VAL A 413 1.76 5.83 19.95
N THR A 414 0.61 6.50 20.11
CA THR A 414 -0.61 5.85 20.60
C THR A 414 -1.02 4.73 19.65
N LEU A 415 -1.06 5.00 18.34
CA LEU A 415 -1.43 4.00 17.33
C LEU A 415 -0.45 2.84 17.24
N ALA A 416 0.84 3.08 17.50
CA ALA A 416 1.87 2.05 17.48
C ALA A 416 1.86 1.14 18.73
N MET A 417 1.04 1.43 19.74
CA MET A 417 0.95 0.58 20.93
C MET A 417 0.36 -0.80 20.59
N PRO A 418 0.88 -1.88 21.19
CA PRO A 418 0.45 -3.27 20.92
C PRO A 418 -0.85 -3.64 21.66
N ASP A 419 -1.84 -2.73 21.68
CA ASP A 419 -3.18 -2.96 22.23
C ASP A 419 -4.21 -2.69 21.11
N PRO A 420 -5.12 -3.62 20.78
CA PRO A 420 -6.17 -3.38 19.77
C PRO A 420 -6.98 -2.09 19.99
N LYS A 421 -7.18 -1.67 21.25
CA LYS A 421 -7.90 -0.45 21.60
C LYS A 421 -7.11 0.82 21.28
N SER A 422 -5.80 0.71 21.08
CA SER A 422 -4.91 1.84 20.79
C SER A 422 -5.31 2.60 19.53
N THR A 423 -5.84 1.89 18.53
CA THR A 423 -6.37 2.45 17.28
C THR A 423 -7.51 3.44 17.57
N VAL A 424 -8.40 3.10 18.49
CA VAL A 424 -9.52 3.96 18.93
C VAL A 424 -8.98 5.16 19.69
N TYR A 425 -8.07 4.92 20.63
CA TYR A 425 -7.47 5.98 21.43
C TYR A 425 -6.69 6.97 20.57
N ALA A 426 -5.98 6.52 19.54
CA ALA A 426 -5.23 7.38 18.63
C ALA A 426 -6.17 8.37 17.89
N VAL A 427 -7.31 7.89 17.40
CA VAL A 427 -8.30 8.76 16.73
C VAL A 427 -8.92 9.75 17.72
N VAL A 428 -9.35 9.27 18.90
CA VAL A 428 -9.99 10.12 19.91
C VAL A 428 -9.01 11.18 20.44
N ILE A 429 -7.82 10.78 20.87
CA ILE A 429 -6.79 11.67 21.39
C ILE A 429 -6.38 12.67 20.31
N GLY A 430 -6.15 12.23 19.09
CA GLY A 430 -5.80 13.11 17.98
C GLY A 430 -6.86 14.16 17.69
N MET A 431 -8.15 13.78 17.69
CA MET A 431 -9.25 14.74 17.54
C MET A 431 -9.34 15.73 18.71
N VAL A 432 -9.16 15.26 19.95
CA VAL A 432 -9.18 16.12 21.15
C VAL A 432 -8.01 17.10 21.12
N LEU A 433 -6.80 16.62 20.86
CA LEU A 433 -5.60 17.47 20.79
C LEU A 433 -5.67 18.46 19.63
N TYR A 434 -6.19 18.05 18.48
CA TYR A 434 -6.48 18.97 17.38
C TYR A 434 -7.40 20.11 17.85
N LEU A 435 -8.51 19.80 18.52
CA LEU A 435 -9.47 20.81 18.98
C LEU A 435 -8.91 21.75 20.05
N LEU A 436 -8.03 21.24 20.93
CA LEU A 436 -7.49 22.00 22.07
C LEU A 436 -6.22 22.79 21.74
N ILE A 437 -5.37 22.28 20.83
CA ILE A 437 -4.02 22.81 20.61
C ILE A 437 -3.86 23.40 19.21
N GLU A 438 -4.35 22.71 18.18
CA GLU A 438 -4.09 23.08 16.78
C GLU A 438 -5.17 23.99 16.20
N ARG A 439 -6.45 23.77 16.56
CA ARG A 439 -7.56 24.56 16.05
C ARG A 439 -7.44 25.98 16.61
N PRO A 440 -7.19 27.01 15.77
CA PRO A 440 -7.06 28.37 16.26
C PRO A 440 -8.38 28.77 16.91
N HIS A 441 -8.35 28.99 18.22
CA HIS A 441 -9.54 29.40 18.94
C HIS A 441 -9.86 30.84 18.56
N ARG A 442 -11.10 31.06 18.11
CA ARG A 442 -11.74 32.37 17.92
C ARG A 442 -12.06 33.07 19.26
N ILE A 443 -11.33 32.78 20.33
CA ILE A 443 -11.47 33.43 21.64
C ILE A 443 -10.15 34.12 21.94
N GLY A 444 -10.13 35.43 21.69
CA GLY A 444 -8.99 36.31 21.90
C GLY A 444 -8.04 36.30 20.72
N THR A 445 -8.05 37.38 19.95
CA THR A 445 -7.00 37.76 18.98
C THR A 445 -5.62 37.51 19.57
N ARG A 446 -4.95 36.44 19.13
CA ARG A 446 -3.51 36.29 19.23
C ARG A 446 -2.98 36.41 17.82
N ASP A 447 -2.18 37.44 17.59
CA ASP A 447 -1.51 37.69 16.32
C ASP A 447 -0.59 36.52 15.98
N ASP A 448 -0.40 36.26 14.68
CA ASP A 448 0.46 35.22 14.10
C ASP A 448 1.95 35.30 14.55
N ALA A 449 2.30 36.27 15.39
CA ALA A 449 3.61 36.48 16.00
C ALA A 449 3.79 35.79 17.37
N ASP A 450 2.77 35.17 17.96
CA ASP A 450 2.91 34.32 19.15
C ASP A 450 3.43 32.93 18.72
N VAL A 451 4.68 32.93 18.24
CA VAL A 451 5.42 31.74 17.80
C VAL A 451 5.50 30.74 18.95
N SER A 452 5.15 29.49 18.64
CA SER A 452 5.45 28.26 19.39
C SER A 452 6.47 28.45 20.52
N ILE A 453 6.11 28.10 21.76
CA ILE A 453 7.03 28.05 22.92
C ILE A 453 8.29 27.21 22.62
N ILE A 454 8.19 26.32 21.62
CA ILE A 454 9.30 25.62 21.00
C ILE A 454 9.63 26.36 19.71
N ALA A 455 10.49 27.38 19.79
CA ALA A 455 10.87 28.21 18.66
C ALA A 455 11.34 27.35 17.47
N ASP A 456 10.61 27.40 16.36
CA ASP A 456 11.02 26.84 15.07
C ASP A 456 12.08 27.79 14.46
N SER A 457 13.32 27.70 14.96
CA SER A 457 14.54 27.72 14.15
C SER A 457 15.78 27.94 15.03
N THR A 458 16.79 27.12 14.84
CA THR A 458 18.15 27.32 15.37
C THR A 458 18.72 28.70 14.98
N ALA A 459 18.21 29.29 13.88
CA ALA A 459 18.58 30.61 13.39
C ALA A 459 18.12 31.76 14.30
N GLU A 460 16.97 31.65 14.96
CA GLU A 460 16.48 32.69 15.90
C GLU A 460 17.24 32.64 17.24
N MET A 461 17.67 31.45 17.68
CA MET A 461 18.54 31.31 18.85
C MET A 461 19.94 31.90 18.62
N GLU A 462 20.52 31.72 17.43
CA GLU A 462 21.82 32.33 17.07
C GLU A 462 21.71 33.86 16.91
N ALA A 463 20.58 34.37 16.41
CA ALA A 463 20.33 35.80 16.32
C ALA A 463 20.16 36.46 17.70
N ALA A 464 19.53 35.78 18.66
CA ALA A 464 19.34 36.26 20.03
C ALA A 464 20.65 36.35 20.84
N ASP A 465 21.66 35.53 20.53
CA ASP A 465 22.96 35.53 21.22
C ASP A 465 23.87 36.71 20.80
N THR A 466 23.61 37.34 19.65
CA THR A 466 24.42 38.47 19.15
C THR A 466 24.07 39.83 19.77
N HIS A 467 22.97 39.94 20.52
CA HIS A 467 22.51 41.17 21.15
C HIS A 467 22.31 41.02 22.66
N GLY A 468 23.40 40.80 23.41
CA GLY A 468 23.31 40.50 24.84
C GLY A 468 24.53 40.82 25.71
N ARG A 469 24.93 42.10 25.76
CA ARG A 469 25.68 42.78 26.84
C ARG A 469 27.18 42.45 27.03
N HIS A 470 28.01 43.46 26.75
CA HIS A 470 28.94 44.00 27.75
C HIS A 470 29.13 45.51 27.51
N GLU A 471 28.28 46.32 28.16
CA GLU A 471 28.67 47.65 28.66
C GLU A 471 28.95 47.52 30.15
N ARG A 472 30.23 47.64 30.53
CA ARG A 472 30.78 48.57 31.54
C ARG A 472 32.25 48.28 31.78
#